data_AF-H3B6E1-F1
#
_entry.id   AF-H3B6E1-F1
#
_cell.length_a   1.000
_cell.length_b   1.000
_cell.length_c   1.000
_cell.angle_alpha   90.00
_cell.angle_beta   90.00
_cell.angle_gamma   90.00
#
_symmetry.space_group_name_H-M   'P 1'
#
loop_
_entity.id
_entity.type
_entity.pdbx_description
1 polymer ?
#
loop_
_entity_poly.entity_id
_entity_poly.type
_entity_poly.pdbx_seq_one_letter_code
_entity_poly.pdbx_strand_id
1 'polypeptide(L)'
;MAAPRFPRLLGLFGPLLAHRRPAGAPVLWGSCCQLQAAAYNPKPLPLNVSGFYLPDKKSETTPKWQKTPQYDAKLFGRYGEASRVDPALLWPDPEQLQEMEAEEREWFPSLQEMQKNITAQEKELKKKQLAREKLIAANMAKMPQMVEKWRREKRELKRKQREDKAKRDRLVAEARERFGYSIDPRSPKFQEMVKDLEKEEKKKQKLLRKLVKEEEMKAADSVKAQAVPPSA
;
A
#
# COMPACT_ATOMS: atom_id res chain seq x y z
N MET A 1 -11.14 -19.08 -35.01
CA MET A 1 -12.57 -19.28 -34.67
C MET A 1 -13.40 -18.39 -35.59
N ALA A 2 -14.41 -18.98 -36.20
CA ALA A 2 -15.07 -18.51 -37.41
C ALA A 2 -16.10 -17.39 -37.17
N ALA A 3 -16.16 -16.42 -38.09
CA ALA A 3 -17.29 -15.52 -38.29
C ALA A 3 -18.05 -15.94 -39.56
N PRO A 4 -19.39 -16.03 -39.57
CA PRO A 4 -20.13 -16.44 -40.75
C PRO A 4 -20.42 -15.29 -41.71
N ARG A 5 -20.27 -15.63 -42.98
CA ARG A 5 -20.54 -14.87 -44.21
C ARG A 5 -22.05 -14.71 -44.44
N PHE A 6 -22.48 -13.51 -44.81
CA PHE A 6 -23.73 -13.27 -45.55
C PHE A 6 -23.40 -13.03 -47.03
N PRO A 7 -24.14 -13.63 -47.99
CA PRO A 7 -24.08 -13.20 -49.37
C PRO A 7 -25.22 -12.23 -49.73
N ARG A 8 -24.83 -11.17 -50.45
CA ARG A 8 -25.67 -10.31 -51.29
C ARG A 8 -26.06 -11.02 -52.59
N LEU A 9 -27.25 -10.75 -53.12
CA LEU A 9 -27.67 -10.73 -54.55
C LEU A 9 -28.98 -9.91 -54.57
N LEU A 10 -29.09 -8.65 -55.04
CA LEU A 10 -28.99 -8.03 -56.38
C LEU A 10 -29.92 -8.60 -57.47
N GLY A 11 -30.77 -7.71 -58.01
CA GLY A 11 -31.42 -7.79 -59.35
C GLY A 11 -32.96 -7.94 -59.29
N LEU A 12 -33.76 -6.88 -59.37
CA LEU A 12 -34.24 -6.14 -60.57
C LEU A 12 -35.32 -6.85 -61.41
N PHE A 13 -36.29 -6.05 -61.86
CA PHE A 13 -37.32 -6.20 -62.92
C PHE A 13 -38.79 -6.15 -62.46
N GLY A 14 -39.49 -5.05 -62.79
CA GLY A 14 -40.97 -4.94 -62.82
C GLY A 14 -41.52 -5.41 -64.18
N PRO A 15 -42.68 -4.93 -64.69
CA PRO A 15 -43.90 -4.36 -64.07
C PRO A 15 -45.21 -5.05 -64.60
N LEU A 16 -46.38 -4.53 -64.16
CA LEU A 16 -47.71 -4.48 -64.84
C LEU A 16 -48.32 -5.76 -65.48
N LEU A 17 -49.49 -6.21 -64.99
CA LEU A 17 -50.70 -6.37 -65.82
C LEU A 17 -51.95 -6.68 -64.99
N ALA A 18 -53.03 -5.98 -65.32
CA ALA A 18 -54.38 -6.17 -64.79
C ALA A 18 -55.02 -7.46 -65.31
N HIS A 19 -55.73 -8.22 -64.46
CA HIS A 19 -56.77 -9.15 -64.91
C HIS A 19 -57.93 -9.29 -63.92
N ARG A 20 -59.09 -8.80 -64.38
CA ARG A 20 -60.46 -9.33 -64.26
C ARG A 20 -60.82 -10.16 -63.00
N ARG A 21 -61.76 -9.61 -62.24
CA ARG A 21 -62.73 -10.39 -61.44
C ARG A 21 -63.53 -11.34 -62.34
N PRO A 22 -63.80 -12.57 -61.88
CA PRO A 22 -65.03 -13.28 -62.25
C PRO A 22 -66.06 -13.20 -61.12
N ALA A 23 -67.30 -12.94 -61.53
CA ALA A 23 -68.51 -13.08 -60.72
C ALA A 23 -69.09 -14.49 -60.87
N GLY A 24 -69.68 -15.03 -59.81
CA GLY A 24 -70.75 -16.06 -59.91
C GLY A 24 -70.50 -17.41 -59.24
N ALA A 25 -70.95 -17.50 -57.96
CA ALA A 25 -71.73 -18.60 -57.32
C ALA A 25 -71.10 -20.03 -57.15
N PRO A 26 -71.69 -20.94 -56.30
CA PRO A 26 -72.73 -20.79 -55.28
C PRO A 26 -72.36 -21.39 -53.89
N VAL A 27 -73.31 -21.17 -52.97
CA VAL A 27 -73.40 -21.58 -51.57
C VAL A 27 -73.48 -23.10 -51.40
N LEU A 28 -72.73 -23.67 -50.45
CA LEU A 28 -73.10 -24.93 -49.78
C LEU A 28 -73.02 -24.74 -48.27
N TRP A 29 -74.19 -24.91 -47.64
CA TRP A 29 -74.41 -24.87 -46.20
C TRP A 29 -73.64 -25.97 -45.47
N GLY A 30 -72.82 -25.56 -44.50
CA GLY A 30 -72.37 -26.39 -43.39
C GLY A 30 -72.78 -25.69 -42.10
N SER A 31 -73.70 -26.31 -41.40
CA SER A 31 -74.37 -25.80 -40.19
C SER A 31 -73.43 -25.64 -38.99
N CYS A 32 -73.86 -24.76 -38.08
CA CYS A 32 -73.55 -24.76 -36.66
C CYS A 32 -72.15 -24.28 -36.25
N CYS A 33 -72.01 -22.97 -36.23
CA CYS A 33 -71.61 -22.22 -35.03
C CYS A 33 -71.70 -20.74 -35.41
N GLN A 34 -72.88 -20.15 -35.22
CA GLN A 34 -72.97 -18.71 -35.04
C GLN A 34 -72.21 -18.39 -33.77
N LEU A 35 -70.89 -18.21 -33.90
CA LEU A 35 -70.16 -17.35 -33.00
C LEU A 35 -70.87 -16.02 -33.13
N GLN A 36 -71.77 -15.75 -32.19
CA GLN A 36 -72.11 -14.41 -31.79
C GLN A 36 -70.80 -13.80 -31.27
N ALA A 37 -69.90 -13.46 -32.20
CA ALA A 37 -68.82 -12.55 -31.93
C ALA A 37 -69.56 -11.26 -31.60
N ALA A 38 -69.75 -11.02 -30.30
CA ALA A 38 -70.26 -9.75 -29.85
C ALA A 38 -69.37 -8.69 -30.49
N ALA A 39 -69.92 -7.95 -31.44
CA ALA A 39 -69.21 -6.97 -32.24
C ALA A 39 -68.96 -5.73 -31.39
N TYR A 40 -68.17 -5.90 -30.33
CA TYR A 40 -67.62 -4.79 -29.57
C TYR A 40 -66.53 -4.18 -30.44
N ASN A 41 -66.80 -3.00 -30.99
CA ASN A 41 -65.76 -2.22 -31.67
C ASN A 41 -64.71 -1.81 -30.62
N PRO A 42 -63.50 -2.41 -30.60
CA PRO A 42 -62.52 -2.09 -29.58
C PRO A 42 -62.11 -0.63 -29.74
N LYS A 43 -61.92 0.06 -28.62
CA LYS A 43 -61.37 1.42 -28.67
C LYS A 43 -60.03 1.37 -29.42
N PRO A 44 -59.75 2.35 -30.29
CA PRO A 44 -58.47 2.40 -30.99
C PRO A 44 -57.33 2.38 -29.97
N LEU A 45 -56.25 1.67 -30.30
CA LEU A 45 -55.07 1.61 -29.45
C LEU A 45 -54.51 3.03 -29.27
N PRO A 46 -54.19 3.46 -28.04
CA PRO A 46 -53.60 4.75 -27.77
C PRO A 46 -52.12 4.74 -28.18
N LEU A 47 -51.86 4.64 -29.49
CA LEU A 47 -50.52 4.74 -30.06
C LEU A 47 -50.17 6.21 -30.29
N ASN A 48 -49.01 6.64 -29.82
CA ASN A 48 -48.47 7.96 -30.15
C ASN A 48 -47.78 7.91 -31.53
N VAL A 49 -48.59 7.78 -32.59
CA VAL A 49 -48.12 7.58 -33.97
C VAL A 49 -47.81 8.88 -34.71
N SER A 50 -48.13 10.04 -34.14
CA SER A 50 -47.92 11.32 -34.82
C SER A 50 -47.90 12.50 -33.85
N GLY A 51 -46.72 13.12 -33.74
CA GLY A 51 -46.49 14.37 -33.03
C GLY A 51 -45.32 14.26 -32.07
N PHE A 52 -44.19 14.92 -32.38
CA PHE A 52 -43.19 15.17 -31.36
C PHE A 52 -43.70 16.27 -30.43
N TYR A 53 -43.63 16.04 -29.13
CA TYR A 53 -44.02 17.01 -28.12
C TYR A 53 -42.99 18.14 -28.06
N LEU A 54 -43.42 19.37 -28.37
CA LEU A 54 -42.61 20.58 -28.23
C LEU A 54 -43.21 21.43 -27.10
N PRO A 55 -42.53 21.58 -25.95
CA PRO A 55 -43.07 22.32 -24.82
C PRO A 55 -43.02 23.83 -25.05
N ASP A 56 -44.06 24.52 -24.57
CA ASP A 56 -44.07 25.98 -24.52
C ASP A 56 -43.14 26.48 -23.41
N LYS A 57 -42.00 27.05 -23.79
CA LYS A 57 -40.99 27.57 -22.84
C LYS A 57 -41.51 28.73 -21.98
N LYS A 58 -42.46 29.50 -22.52
CA LYS A 58 -43.08 30.67 -21.86
C LYS A 58 -44.16 30.29 -20.84
N SER A 59 -44.70 29.07 -20.90
CA SER A 59 -45.74 28.62 -19.97
C SER A 59 -45.16 28.31 -18.59
N GLU A 60 -45.87 28.70 -17.52
CA GLU A 60 -45.52 28.37 -16.13
C GLU A 60 -45.77 26.89 -15.80
N THR A 61 -46.70 26.25 -16.49
CA THR A 61 -47.05 24.83 -16.32
C THR A 61 -45.91 23.90 -16.75
N THR A 62 -45.04 24.37 -17.64
CA THR A 62 -43.91 23.59 -18.17
C THR A 62 -42.81 23.45 -17.12
N PRO A 63 -42.34 22.23 -16.78
CA PRO A 63 -41.24 22.00 -15.86
C PRO A 63 -39.94 22.72 -16.28
N LYS A 64 -39.19 23.24 -15.31
CA LYS A 64 -37.95 24.01 -15.56
C LYS A 64 -36.93 23.28 -16.42
N TRP A 65 -36.76 21.97 -16.23
CA TRP A 65 -35.81 21.15 -16.99
C TRP A 65 -36.18 20.96 -18.46
N GLN A 66 -37.46 21.16 -18.85
CA GLN A 66 -37.87 21.14 -20.26
C GLN A 66 -37.55 22.45 -20.99
N LYS A 67 -37.22 23.51 -20.23
CA LYS A 67 -36.87 24.82 -20.76
C LYS A 67 -35.37 24.98 -21.02
N THR A 68 -34.54 24.01 -20.60
CA THR A 68 -33.08 24.08 -20.71
C THR A 68 -32.59 23.68 -22.10
N PRO A 69 -31.40 24.15 -22.52
CA PRO A 69 -30.78 23.74 -23.79
C PRO A 69 -30.51 22.23 -23.86
N GLN A 70 -30.33 21.58 -22.70
CA GLN A 70 -30.17 20.12 -22.61
C GLN A 70 -31.40 19.36 -23.11
N TYR A 71 -32.61 19.90 -22.89
CA TYR A 71 -33.83 19.28 -23.40
C TYR A 71 -33.97 19.46 -24.91
N ASP A 72 -33.59 20.61 -25.43
CA ASP A 72 -33.56 20.87 -26.87
C ASP A 72 -32.56 19.92 -27.57
N ALA A 73 -31.37 19.72 -27.00
CA ALA A 73 -30.39 18.75 -27.48
C ALA A 73 -30.93 17.31 -27.47
N LYS A 74 -31.71 16.95 -26.45
CA LYS A 74 -32.37 15.64 -26.36
C LYS A 74 -33.45 15.48 -27.44
N LEU A 75 -34.22 16.53 -27.75
CA LEU A 75 -35.21 16.50 -28.83
C LEU A 75 -34.53 16.37 -30.19
N PHE A 76 -33.46 17.14 -30.43
CA PHE A 76 -32.67 17.07 -31.65
C PHE A 76 -32.03 15.67 -31.82
N GLY A 77 -31.50 15.07 -30.76
CA GLY A 77 -30.96 13.71 -30.80
C GLY A 77 -32.02 12.64 -31.12
N ARG A 78 -33.31 12.86 -30.79
CA ARG A 78 -34.40 11.91 -31.05
C ARG A 78 -35.06 12.06 -32.41
N TYR A 79 -35.29 13.30 -32.85
CA TYR A 79 -36.07 13.63 -34.04
C TYR A 79 -35.25 14.31 -35.14
N GLY A 80 -33.98 14.62 -34.89
CA GLY A 80 -33.11 15.32 -35.82
C GLY A 80 -33.62 16.73 -36.12
N GLU A 81 -33.42 17.16 -37.36
CA GLU A 81 -33.86 18.46 -37.89
C GLU A 81 -35.38 18.67 -37.82
N ALA A 82 -36.17 17.59 -37.74
CA ALA A 82 -37.62 17.70 -37.60
C ALA A 82 -38.04 18.44 -36.32
N SER A 83 -37.18 18.45 -35.29
CA SER A 83 -37.39 19.16 -34.02
C SER A 83 -37.25 20.70 -34.14
N ARG A 84 -36.73 21.22 -35.26
CA ARG A 84 -36.50 22.65 -35.53
C ARG A 84 -35.64 23.37 -34.48
N VAL A 85 -34.79 22.64 -33.76
CA VAL A 85 -33.76 23.19 -32.88
C VAL A 85 -32.56 23.60 -33.74
N ASP A 86 -32.06 24.82 -33.55
CA ASP A 86 -30.86 25.29 -34.25
C ASP A 86 -29.63 24.47 -33.83
N PRO A 87 -28.92 23.80 -34.77
CA PRO A 87 -27.76 22.97 -34.44
C PRO A 87 -26.61 23.75 -33.80
N ALA A 88 -26.52 25.06 -34.04
CA ALA A 88 -25.48 25.91 -33.47
C ALA A 88 -25.58 26.02 -31.93
N LEU A 89 -26.80 25.94 -31.38
CA LEU A 89 -27.04 26.01 -29.94
C LEU A 89 -26.66 24.72 -29.18
N LEU A 90 -26.30 23.65 -29.92
CA LEU A 90 -25.86 22.40 -29.33
C LEU A 90 -24.39 22.45 -28.87
N TRP A 91 -23.63 23.35 -29.48
CA TRP A 91 -22.24 23.59 -29.08
C TRP A 91 -22.22 24.50 -27.83
N PRO A 92 -21.26 24.31 -26.92
CA PRO A 92 -21.11 25.16 -25.75
C PRO A 92 -20.92 26.63 -26.13
N ASP A 93 -21.41 27.53 -25.29
CA ASP A 93 -21.11 28.95 -25.41
C ASP A 93 -19.60 29.19 -25.16
N PRO A 94 -19.00 30.25 -25.72
CA PRO A 94 -17.57 30.52 -25.52
C PRO A 94 -17.15 30.64 -24.04
N GLU A 95 -18.04 31.14 -23.18
CA GLU A 95 -17.81 31.21 -21.73
C GLU A 95 -17.76 29.81 -21.10
N GLN A 96 -18.73 28.94 -21.43
CA GLN A 96 -18.77 27.56 -20.97
C GLN A 96 -17.56 26.77 -21.47
N LEU A 97 -17.11 27.02 -22.70
CA LEU A 97 -15.91 26.39 -23.26
C LEU A 97 -14.66 26.76 -22.45
N GLN A 98 -14.51 28.03 -22.06
CA GLN A 98 -13.38 28.46 -21.22
C GLN A 98 -13.41 27.83 -19.83
N GLU A 99 -14.58 27.70 -19.22
CA GLU A 99 -14.75 27.00 -17.94
C GLU A 99 -14.35 25.53 -18.06
N MET A 100 -14.83 24.84 -19.09
CA MET A 100 -14.49 23.44 -19.36
C MET A 100 -12.98 23.26 -19.61
N GLU A 101 -12.35 24.15 -20.39
CA GLU A 101 -10.91 24.12 -20.63
C GLU A 101 -10.11 24.39 -19.35
N ALA A 102 -10.58 25.30 -18.48
CA ALA A 102 -9.92 25.59 -17.21
C ALA A 102 -10.01 24.41 -16.25
N GLU A 103 -11.19 23.78 -16.14
CA GLU A 103 -11.38 22.55 -15.37
C GLU A 103 -10.50 21.41 -15.92
N GLU A 104 -10.43 21.25 -17.24
CA GLU A 104 -9.61 20.22 -17.86
C GLU A 104 -8.13 20.42 -17.53
N ARG A 105 -7.62 21.65 -17.64
CA ARG A 105 -6.22 21.96 -17.33
C ARG A 105 -5.87 21.76 -15.86
N GLU A 106 -6.79 22.05 -14.94
CA GLU A 106 -6.56 21.88 -13.50
C GLU A 106 -6.54 20.40 -13.10
N TRP A 107 -7.49 19.61 -13.60
CA TRP A 107 -7.66 18.22 -13.17
C TRP A 107 -6.93 17.20 -14.04
N PHE A 108 -6.76 17.48 -15.33
CA PHE A 108 -6.15 16.59 -16.31
C PHE A 108 -4.84 17.20 -16.86
N PRO A 109 -3.71 16.96 -16.16
CA PRO A 109 -2.43 17.45 -16.62
C PRO A 109 -2.04 16.80 -17.96
N SER A 110 -1.12 17.46 -18.67
CA SER A 110 -0.63 16.94 -19.94
C SER A 110 0.16 15.64 -19.76
N LEU A 111 0.19 14.81 -20.82
CA LEU A 111 0.98 13.57 -20.81
C LEU A 111 2.46 13.80 -20.48
N GLN A 112 3.02 14.90 -20.96
CA GLN A 112 4.42 15.26 -20.70
C GLN A 112 4.67 15.57 -19.23
N GLU A 113 3.75 16.26 -18.55
CA GLU A 113 3.84 16.52 -17.11
C GLU A 113 3.72 15.24 -16.31
N MET A 114 2.79 14.35 -16.68
CA MET A 114 2.68 13.03 -16.05
C MET A 114 3.98 12.23 -16.16
N GLN A 115 4.60 12.19 -17.35
CA GLN A 115 5.89 11.52 -17.55
C GLN A 115 7.01 12.15 -16.70
N LYS A 116 7.08 13.49 -16.64
CA LYS A 116 8.05 14.19 -15.78
C LYS A 116 7.86 13.80 -14.31
N ASN A 117 6.62 13.78 -13.82
CA ASN A 117 6.30 13.41 -12.45
C ASN A 117 6.71 11.97 -12.12
N ILE A 118 6.39 11.02 -13.00
CA ILE A 118 6.79 9.61 -12.84
C ILE A 118 8.32 9.50 -12.80
N THR A 119 9.02 10.13 -13.74
CA THR A 119 10.49 10.07 -13.77
C THR A 119 11.13 10.70 -12.53
N ALA A 120 10.54 11.76 -11.97
CA ALA A 120 11.00 12.38 -10.74
C ALA A 120 10.80 11.45 -9.54
N GLN A 121 9.60 10.87 -9.40
CA GLN A 121 9.29 9.90 -8.33
C GLN A 121 10.20 8.68 -8.39
N GLU A 122 10.42 8.10 -9.57
CA GLU A 122 11.33 6.98 -9.75
C GLU A 122 12.77 7.32 -9.32
N LYS A 123 13.26 8.51 -9.69
CA LYS A 123 14.60 8.96 -9.30
C LYS A 123 14.72 9.08 -7.78
N GLU A 124 13.70 9.60 -7.09
CA GLU A 124 13.70 9.70 -5.64
C GLU A 124 13.67 8.31 -4.97
N LEU A 125 12.81 7.41 -5.46
CA LEU A 125 12.74 6.04 -4.95
C LEU A 125 14.07 5.31 -5.13
N LYS A 126 14.68 5.41 -6.32
CA LYS A 126 16.01 4.85 -6.60
C LYS A 126 17.08 5.43 -5.67
N LYS A 127 17.07 6.74 -5.43
CA LYS A 127 18.00 7.38 -4.46
C LYS A 127 17.82 6.84 -3.04
N LYS A 128 16.58 6.68 -2.57
CA LYS A 128 16.26 6.13 -1.24
C LYS A 128 16.72 4.67 -1.12
N GLN A 129 16.48 3.85 -2.15
CA GLN A 129 16.94 2.47 -2.21
C GLN A 129 18.46 2.37 -2.14
N LEU A 130 19.18 3.12 -2.98
CA LEU A 130 20.64 3.14 -2.98
C LEU A 130 21.22 3.62 -1.64
N ALA A 131 20.62 4.63 -1.01
CA ALA A 131 21.04 5.09 0.31
C ALA A 131 20.88 4.01 1.38
N ARG A 132 19.75 3.29 1.35
CA ARG A 132 19.48 2.15 2.24
C ARG A 132 20.48 1.02 2.02
N GLU A 133 20.73 0.66 0.77
CA GLU A 133 21.70 -0.39 0.41
C GLU A 133 23.11 -0.05 0.87
N LYS A 134 23.56 1.20 0.67
CA LYS A 134 24.86 1.68 1.16
C LYS A 134 24.96 1.59 2.69
N LEU A 135 23.90 1.96 3.41
CA LEU A 135 23.86 1.85 4.87
C LEU A 135 23.93 0.38 5.32
N ILE A 136 23.17 -0.50 4.68
CA ILE A 136 23.19 -1.94 4.97
C ILE A 136 24.60 -2.49 4.70
N ALA A 137 25.21 -2.17 3.56
CA ALA A 137 26.56 -2.63 3.22
C ALA A 137 27.60 -2.15 4.25
N ALA A 138 27.55 -0.88 4.67
CA ALA A 138 28.44 -0.34 5.69
C ALA A 138 28.25 -1.02 7.05
N ASN A 139 27.01 -1.32 7.44
CA ASN A 139 26.72 -2.04 8.67
C ASN A 139 27.19 -3.50 8.59
N MET A 140 26.93 -4.18 7.47
CA MET A 140 27.38 -5.56 7.24
C MET A 140 28.90 -5.68 7.28
N ALA A 141 29.64 -4.69 6.79
CA ALA A 141 31.10 -4.67 6.90
C ALA A 141 31.59 -4.55 8.37
N LYS A 142 30.85 -3.84 9.22
CA LYS A 142 31.18 -3.67 10.65
C LYS A 142 30.77 -4.87 11.52
N MET A 143 29.77 -5.64 11.08
CA MET A 143 29.18 -6.73 11.85
C MET A 143 30.20 -7.81 12.28
N PRO A 144 31.12 -8.32 11.43
CA PRO A 144 32.08 -9.34 11.85
C PRO A 144 32.95 -8.91 13.03
N GLN A 145 33.45 -7.67 13.00
CA GLN A 145 34.26 -7.11 14.09
C GLN A 145 33.46 -6.99 15.39
N MET A 146 32.20 -6.56 15.30
CA MET A 146 31.30 -6.49 16.47
C MET A 146 31.01 -7.88 17.06
N VAL A 147 30.77 -8.88 16.21
CA VAL A 147 30.53 -10.27 16.63
C VAL A 147 31.76 -10.83 17.35
N GLU A 148 32.96 -10.56 16.84
CA GLU A 148 34.19 -10.98 17.51
C GLU A 148 34.39 -10.33 18.87
N LYS A 149 34.15 -9.01 18.98
CA LYS A 149 34.21 -8.29 20.25
C LYS A 149 33.23 -8.88 21.26
N TRP A 150 31.97 -9.07 20.86
CA TRP A 150 30.96 -9.69 21.71
C TRP A 150 31.34 -11.12 22.14
N ARG A 151 31.90 -11.95 21.24
CA ARG A 151 32.40 -13.29 21.56
C ARG A 151 33.57 -13.24 22.55
N ARG A 152 34.46 -12.24 22.45
CA ARG A 152 35.57 -12.03 23.40
C ARG A 152 35.03 -11.65 24.78
N GLU A 153 34.15 -10.66 24.84
CA GLU A 153 33.51 -10.21 26.09
C GLU A 153 32.76 -11.36 26.78
N LYS A 154 32.01 -12.18 26.04
CA LYS A 154 31.34 -13.35 26.61
C LYS A 154 32.31 -14.39 27.17
N ARG A 155 33.44 -14.63 26.49
CA ARG A 155 34.49 -15.53 27.00
C ARG A 155 35.13 -14.98 28.26
N GLU A 156 35.45 -13.69 28.29
CA GLU A 156 36.02 -13.02 29.46
C GLU A 156 35.07 -13.04 30.65
N LEU A 157 33.77 -12.77 30.41
CA LEU A 157 32.75 -12.86 31.45
C LEU A 157 32.67 -14.28 32.03
N LYS A 158 32.67 -15.31 31.16
CA LYS A 158 32.69 -16.71 31.60
C LYS A 158 33.97 -17.07 32.36
N ARG A 159 35.11 -16.51 31.97
CA ARG A 159 36.39 -16.70 32.66
C ARG A 159 36.34 -16.08 34.07
N LYS A 160 35.92 -14.83 34.18
CA LYS A 160 35.74 -14.13 35.48
C LYS A 160 34.78 -14.90 36.39
N GLN A 161 33.64 -15.36 35.86
CA GLN A 161 32.69 -16.19 36.61
C GLN A 161 33.31 -17.49 37.12
N ARG A 162 34.16 -18.16 36.33
CA ARG A 162 34.88 -19.37 36.76
C ARG A 162 35.93 -19.05 37.83
N GLU A 163 36.69 -17.98 37.66
CA GLU A 163 37.68 -17.53 38.66
C GLU A 163 37.00 -17.17 39.98
N ASP A 164 35.88 -16.45 39.94
CA ASP A 164 35.13 -16.08 41.13
C ASP A 164 34.48 -17.29 41.81
N LYS A 165 33.99 -18.25 41.02
CA LYS A 165 33.53 -19.53 41.57
C LYS A 165 34.67 -20.28 42.24
N ALA A 166 35.83 -20.41 41.60
CA ALA A 166 36.98 -21.08 42.19
C ALA A 166 37.49 -20.38 43.46
N LYS A 167 37.49 -19.04 43.49
CA LYS A 167 37.82 -18.27 44.72
C LYS A 167 36.83 -18.56 45.84
N ARG A 168 35.52 -18.57 45.54
CA ARG A 168 34.50 -18.94 46.53
C ARG A 168 34.67 -20.37 47.02
N ASP A 169 34.93 -21.32 46.11
CA ASP A 169 35.12 -22.73 46.46
C ASP A 169 36.37 -22.91 47.36
N ARG A 170 37.47 -22.16 47.11
CA ARG A 170 38.66 -22.13 47.98
C ARG A 170 38.35 -21.59 49.38
N LEU A 171 37.65 -20.45 49.47
CA LEU A 171 37.26 -19.86 50.75
C LEU A 171 36.35 -20.79 51.57
N VAL A 172 35.43 -21.49 50.88
CA VAL A 172 34.56 -22.48 51.52
C VAL A 172 35.36 -23.71 51.99
N ALA A 173 36.37 -24.15 51.23
CA ALA A 173 37.25 -25.25 51.64
C ALA A 173 38.10 -24.89 52.86
N GLU A 174 38.73 -23.72 52.88
CA GLU A 174 39.52 -23.24 54.03
C GLU A 174 38.66 -23.10 55.29
N ALA A 175 37.42 -22.60 55.15
CA ALA A 175 36.46 -22.59 56.24
C ALA A 175 36.13 -24.01 56.75
N ARG A 176 35.97 -24.99 55.86
CA ARG A 176 35.72 -26.39 56.24
C ARG A 176 36.91 -27.04 56.93
N GLU A 177 38.14 -26.70 56.55
CA GLU A 177 39.36 -27.20 57.21
C GLU A 177 39.51 -26.64 58.63
N ARG A 178 39.18 -25.35 58.82
CA ARG A 178 39.30 -24.69 60.13
C ARG A 178 38.21 -25.10 61.13
N PHE A 179 36.99 -25.34 60.66
CA PHE A 179 35.81 -25.54 61.52
C PHE A 179 35.19 -26.94 61.43
N GLY A 180 35.60 -27.75 60.46
CA GLY A 180 35.14 -29.13 60.27
C GLY A 180 34.00 -29.29 59.25
N TYR A 181 33.86 -30.50 58.70
CA TYR A 181 32.88 -30.86 57.65
C TYR A 181 31.44 -31.06 58.15
N SER A 182 31.21 -31.03 59.47
CA SER A 182 29.88 -31.26 60.08
C SER A 182 28.96 -30.04 60.04
N ILE A 183 29.46 -28.86 59.66
CA ILE A 183 28.69 -27.62 59.61
C ILE A 183 28.16 -27.37 58.20
N ASP A 184 26.84 -27.20 58.08
CA ASP A 184 26.18 -26.94 56.80
C ASP A 184 26.59 -25.59 56.18
N PRO A 185 26.95 -25.54 54.88
CA PRO A 185 27.34 -24.31 54.18
C PRO A 185 26.26 -23.22 54.10
N ARG A 186 25.00 -23.59 54.35
CA ARG A 186 23.85 -22.68 54.31
C ARG A 186 23.56 -22.03 55.66
N SER A 187 24.19 -22.49 56.74
CA SER A 187 23.95 -21.97 58.08
C SER A 187 24.46 -20.52 58.22
N PRO A 188 23.77 -19.67 59.01
CA PRO A 188 24.17 -18.27 59.19
C PRO A 188 25.55 -18.14 59.85
N LYS A 189 25.87 -19.04 60.78
CA LYS A 189 27.18 -19.08 61.45
C LYS A 189 28.30 -19.35 60.45
N PHE A 190 28.10 -20.26 59.49
CA PHE A 190 29.10 -20.56 58.45
C PHE A 190 29.36 -19.37 57.53
N GLN A 191 28.31 -18.63 57.17
CA GLN A 191 28.42 -17.44 56.34
C GLN A 191 29.16 -16.30 57.05
N GLU A 192 28.98 -16.12 58.36
CA GLU A 192 29.75 -15.15 59.16
C GLU A 192 31.23 -15.52 59.19
N MET A 193 31.55 -16.80 59.39
CA MET A 193 32.92 -17.30 59.41
C MET A 193 33.63 -17.14 58.05
N VAL A 194 32.96 -17.45 56.93
CA VAL A 194 33.51 -17.20 55.58
C VAL A 194 33.75 -15.71 55.35
N LYS A 195 32.86 -14.83 55.84
CA LYS A 195 33.05 -13.37 55.72
C LYS A 195 34.27 -12.87 56.51
N ASP A 196 34.59 -13.48 57.65
CA ASP A 196 35.77 -13.09 58.42
C ASP A 196 37.07 -13.54 57.76
N LEU A 197 37.09 -14.74 57.17
CA LEU A 197 38.21 -15.20 56.32
C LEU A 197 38.40 -14.30 55.09
N GLU A 198 37.31 -13.91 54.42
CA GLU A 198 37.39 -12.94 53.33
C GLU A 198 37.99 -11.60 53.77
N LYS A 199 37.69 -11.12 54.99
CA LYS A 199 38.28 -9.88 55.52
C LYS A 199 39.77 -10.04 55.78
N GLU A 200 40.20 -11.18 56.32
CA GLU A 200 41.61 -11.49 56.55
C GLU A 200 42.39 -11.60 55.23
N GLU A 201 41.88 -12.32 54.24
CA GLU A 201 42.49 -12.39 52.90
C GLU A 201 42.54 -11.02 52.22
N LYS A 202 41.46 -10.23 52.29
CA LYS A 202 41.43 -8.86 51.75
C LYS A 202 42.46 -7.96 52.42
N LYS A 203 42.71 -8.11 53.73
CA LYS A 203 43.77 -7.38 54.45
C LYS A 203 45.16 -7.80 53.95
N LYS A 204 45.43 -9.10 53.84
CA LYS A 204 46.70 -9.65 53.33
C LYS A 204 46.96 -9.20 51.89
N GLN A 205 45.97 -9.30 51.00
CA GLN A 205 46.07 -8.84 49.61
C GLN A 205 46.30 -7.33 49.48
N LYS A 206 45.69 -6.51 50.36
CA LYS A 206 45.93 -5.06 50.39
C LYS A 206 47.37 -4.73 50.79
N LEU A 207 47.94 -5.44 51.76
CA LEU A 207 49.34 -5.25 52.17
C LEU A 207 50.31 -5.65 51.05
N LEU A 208 50.09 -6.81 50.43
CA LEU A 208 50.90 -7.26 49.28
C LEU A 208 50.80 -6.28 48.10
N ARG A 209 49.61 -5.75 47.81
CA ARG A 209 49.44 -4.72 46.78
C ARG A 209 50.12 -3.39 47.12
N LYS A 210 50.26 -3.04 48.40
CA LYS A 210 51.01 -1.85 48.82
C LYS A 210 52.51 -2.06 48.65
N LEU A 211 53.03 -3.21 49.07
CA LEU A 211 54.44 -3.57 48.91
C LEU A 211 54.87 -3.62 47.44
N VAL A 212 54.10 -4.29 46.57
CA VAL A 212 54.40 -4.33 45.13
C VAL A 212 54.39 -2.93 44.51
N LYS A 213 53.45 -2.05 44.91
CA LYS A 213 53.44 -0.65 44.45
C LYS A 213 54.65 0.13 44.96
N GLU A 214 55.07 -0.08 46.20
CA GLU A 214 56.28 0.55 46.74
C GLU A 214 57.54 0.06 46.02
N GLU A 215 57.59 -1.21 45.63
CA GLU A 215 58.67 -1.78 44.81
C GLU A 215 58.65 -1.26 43.36
N GLU A 216 57.48 -1.16 42.73
CA GLU A 216 57.33 -0.57 41.39
C GLU A 216 57.71 0.92 41.37
N MET A 217 57.38 1.67 42.43
CA MET A 217 57.77 3.08 42.59
C MET A 217 59.29 3.20 42.81
N LYS A 218 59.87 2.37 43.68
CA LYS A 218 61.33 2.33 43.88
C LYS A 218 62.09 1.92 42.61
N ALA A 219 61.52 1.01 41.80
CA ALA A 219 62.07 0.61 40.51
C ALA A 219 61.91 1.70 39.43
N ALA A 220 60.79 2.43 39.41
CA ALA A 220 60.61 3.58 38.52
C ALA A 220 61.51 4.76 38.90
N ASP A 221 61.77 4.96 40.20
CA ASP A 221 62.69 5.98 40.72
C ASP A 221 64.16 5.63 40.45
N SER A 222 64.54 4.35 40.50
CA SER A 222 65.89 3.90 40.13
C SER A 222 66.14 3.95 38.61
N VAL A 223 65.13 3.65 37.78
CA VAL A 223 65.22 3.81 36.32
C VAL A 223 65.28 5.28 35.91
N LYS A 224 64.59 6.20 36.62
CA LYS A 224 64.74 7.65 36.42
C LYS A 224 66.10 8.19 36.89
N ALA A 225 66.66 7.65 37.97
CA ALA A 225 67.99 8.02 38.45
C ALA A 225 69.13 7.55 37.53
N GLN A 226 68.93 6.49 36.74
CA GLN A 226 69.87 6.01 35.72
C GLN A 226 69.72 6.68 34.34
N ALA A 227 68.67 7.48 34.13
CA ALA A 227 68.44 8.21 32.86
C ALA A 227 69.00 9.64 32.85
N VAL A 228 69.82 10.02 33.84
CA VAL A 228 70.63 11.26 33.79
C VAL A 228 72.06 10.89 33.37
N PRO A 229 72.46 11.09 32.10
CA PRO A 229 73.83 10.84 31.67
C PRO A 229 74.79 11.91 32.24
N PRO A 230 76.00 11.53 32.68
CA PRO A 230 77.02 12.50 33.08
C PRO A 230 77.50 13.29 31.85
N SER A 231 77.46 14.61 31.95
CA SER A 231 78.04 15.52 30.96
C SER A 231 79.56 15.35 30.88
N ALA A 232 80.07 15.25 29.66
CA ALA A 232 81.38 15.75 29.28
C ALA A 232 81.21 16.54 27.97
#